data_AF-A0A0Q4EK09-F1
#
_entry.id   AF-A0A0Q4EK09-F1
#
_cell.length_a   1.000
_cell.length_b   1.000
_cell.length_c   1.000
_cell.angle_alpha   90.00
_cell.angle_beta   90.00
_cell.angle_gamma   90.00
#
_symmetry.space_group_name_H-M   'P 1'
#
loop_
_entity.id
_entity.type
_entity.pdbx_description
1 polymer ?
#
loop_
_entity_poly.entity_id
_entity_poly.type
_entity_poly.pdbx_seq_one_letter_code
_entity_poly.pdbx_strand_id
1 'polypeptide(L)'
;MLVKHWSPHPSILKISDLKWTKKDAWAPQAIAKNGKFYLYVPAEHDDTHPGKAIGVAVSDTPTGPFKDARGSALITNEMTPKGQHSWEDIDPTVLTDTDGTTWIAWGNRECYIAKLKPNMIELDGPIREITPPFYVEGPWLHRRGNLYYLTYASMDPAAKLGAKPGDEHVSYAALTIGAQKGALGRRAVTVERLYYNPDGTMKPVAQTEAGVSGPQLKRKR
;
A
#
# COMPACT_ATOMS: atom_id res chain seq x y z
N MET A 1 -6.44 6.37 -21.39
CA MET A 1 -6.40 4.99 -21.92
C MET A 1 -7.11 4.08 -20.93
N LEU A 2 -7.92 3.12 -21.39
CA LEU A 2 -8.52 2.12 -20.51
C LEU A 2 -7.58 0.91 -20.43
N VAL A 3 -7.18 0.51 -19.22
CA VAL A 3 -6.38 -0.69 -18.99
C VAL A 3 -7.28 -1.90 -19.15
N LYS A 4 -7.28 -2.51 -20.35
CA LYS A 4 -8.08 -3.72 -20.67
C LYS A 4 -7.23 -4.92 -21.07
N HIS A 5 -5.97 -4.68 -21.44
CA HIS A 5 -5.02 -5.71 -21.85
C HIS A 5 -3.81 -5.63 -20.93
N TRP A 6 -3.45 -6.77 -20.35
CA TRP A 6 -2.33 -6.91 -19.44
C TRP A 6 -1.27 -7.79 -20.10
N SER A 7 -0.03 -7.31 -20.12
CA SER A 7 1.12 -8.12 -20.50
C SER A 7 1.79 -8.63 -19.22
N PRO A 8 1.93 -9.95 -19.03
CA PRO A 8 2.62 -10.48 -17.87
C PRO A 8 4.12 -10.17 -17.95
N HIS A 9 4.71 -9.82 -16.81
CA HIS A 9 6.15 -9.69 -16.63
C HIS A 9 6.65 -10.75 -15.63
N PRO A 10 7.92 -11.17 -15.71
CA PRO A 10 8.48 -12.11 -14.73
C PRO A 10 8.49 -11.49 -13.32
N SER A 11 8.69 -12.33 -12.31
CA SER A 11 8.89 -11.86 -10.93
C SER A 11 10.03 -10.84 -10.87
N ILE A 12 9.74 -9.66 -10.33
CA ILE A 12 10.62 -8.49 -10.37
C ILE A 12 11.61 -8.41 -9.19
N LEU A 13 11.31 -9.12 -8.09
CA LEU A 13 12.09 -9.20 -6.86
C LEU A 13 11.71 -10.48 -6.11
N LYS A 14 12.68 -11.15 -5.48
CA LYS A 14 12.44 -12.18 -4.46
C LYS A 14 12.85 -11.66 -3.10
N ILE A 15 12.15 -12.06 -2.05
CA ILE A 15 12.49 -11.65 -0.68
C ILE A 15 13.91 -12.07 -0.30
N SER A 16 14.36 -13.25 -0.72
CA SER A 16 15.75 -13.71 -0.54
C SER A 16 16.83 -12.83 -1.19
N ASP A 17 16.45 -11.89 -2.07
CA ASP A 17 17.38 -10.92 -2.65
C ASP A 17 17.70 -9.79 -1.66
N LEU A 18 16.82 -9.53 -0.67
CA LEU A 18 17.02 -8.63 0.46
C LEU A 18 17.64 -9.41 1.63
N LYS A 19 18.95 -9.27 1.84
CA LYS A 19 19.72 -10.18 2.72
C LYS A 19 19.39 -10.13 4.21
N TRP A 20 18.74 -9.05 4.64
CA TRP A 20 18.27 -8.83 6.02
C TRP A 20 16.87 -9.42 6.27
N THR A 21 16.24 -10.03 5.27
CA THR A 21 14.89 -10.62 5.39
C THR A 21 14.91 -12.13 5.53
N LYS A 22 13.85 -12.69 6.12
CA LYS A 22 13.65 -14.14 6.25
C LYS A 22 12.54 -14.70 5.37
N LYS A 23 11.43 -13.98 5.23
CA LYS A 23 10.23 -14.44 4.51
C LYS A 23 9.25 -13.28 4.26
N ASP A 24 8.13 -13.63 3.63
CA ASP A 24 6.95 -12.80 3.41
C ASP A 24 7.12 -11.67 2.38
N ALA A 25 6.55 -11.88 1.20
CA ALA A 25 6.41 -10.84 0.17
C ALA A 25 5.03 -10.18 0.30
N TRP A 26 4.89 -9.27 1.26
CA TRP A 26 3.63 -8.58 1.55
C TRP A 26 3.50 -7.28 0.74
N ALA A 27 2.41 -6.54 0.93
CA ALA A 27 1.89 -5.47 0.09
C ALA A 27 2.93 -4.39 -0.29
N PRO A 28 3.60 -4.49 -1.45
CA PRO A 28 4.62 -3.53 -1.83
C PRO A 28 3.99 -2.38 -2.62
N GLN A 29 4.67 -1.23 -2.65
CA GLN A 29 4.30 -0.12 -3.54
C GLN A 29 5.50 0.41 -4.32
N ALA A 30 5.30 0.66 -5.62
CA ALA A 30 6.31 1.24 -6.49
C ALA A 30 6.04 2.72 -6.78
N ILE A 31 7.10 3.52 -6.88
CA ILE A 31 7.05 4.93 -7.31
C ILE A 31 8.23 5.25 -8.24
N ALA A 32 7.98 6.03 -9.29
CA ALA A 32 9.03 6.55 -10.15
C ALA A 32 9.53 7.90 -9.63
N LYS A 33 10.85 8.05 -9.50
CA LYS A 33 11.50 9.30 -9.08
C LYS A 33 12.91 9.38 -9.64
N ASN A 34 13.33 10.55 -10.11
CA ASN A 34 14.70 10.82 -10.58
C ASN A 34 15.20 9.81 -11.65
N GLY A 35 14.32 9.41 -12.58
CA GLY A 35 14.65 8.46 -13.64
C GLY A 35 14.78 7.00 -13.20
N LYS A 36 14.44 6.68 -11.94
CA LYS A 36 14.46 5.33 -11.38
C LYS A 36 13.09 4.94 -10.83
N PHE A 37 12.95 3.67 -10.52
CA PHE A 37 11.78 3.08 -9.89
C PHE A 37 12.18 2.53 -8.53
N TYR A 38 11.47 2.96 -7.48
CA TYR A 38 11.68 2.51 -6.12
C TYR A 38 10.50 1.65 -5.71
N LEU A 39 10.78 0.44 -5.20
CA LEU A 39 9.80 -0.50 -4.69
C LEU A 39 9.98 -0.61 -3.18
N TYR A 40 9.01 -0.12 -2.41
CA TYR A 40 8.97 -0.26 -0.96
C TYR A 40 8.31 -1.60 -0.62
N VAL A 41 8.99 -2.42 0.19
CA VAL A 41 8.66 -3.84 0.34
C VAL A 41 8.55 -4.19 1.82
N PRO A 42 7.35 -4.48 2.35
CA PRO A 42 7.21 -5.04 3.68
C PRO A 42 7.57 -6.53 3.68
N ALA A 43 8.40 -6.94 4.62
CA ALA A 43 8.87 -8.32 4.79
C ALA A 43 9.12 -8.63 6.27
N GLU A 44 9.26 -9.92 6.62
CA GLU A 44 9.78 -10.28 7.94
C GLU A 44 11.30 -10.13 7.97
N HIS A 45 11.78 -9.31 8.92
CA HIS A 45 13.21 -9.13 9.16
C HIS A 45 13.82 -10.38 9.78
N ASP A 46 15.14 -10.52 9.68
CA ASP A 46 15.89 -11.52 10.45
C ASP A 46 15.92 -11.24 11.97
N ASP A 47 16.52 -12.15 12.75
CA ASP A 47 16.53 -12.08 14.22
C ASP A 47 17.32 -10.89 14.77
N THR A 48 18.04 -10.13 13.93
CA THR A 48 18.76 -8.95 14.39
C THR A 48 17.83 -7.77 14.69
N HIS A 49 16.65 -7.73 14.05
CA HIS A 49 15.59 -6.74 14.30
C HIS A 49 14.22 -7.42 14.22
N PRO A 50 13.82 -8.21 15.23
CA PRO A 50 12.66 -9.09 15.14
C PRO A 50 11.34 -8.35 14.83
N GLY A 51 10.69 -8.75 13.74
CA GLY A 51 9.36 -8.26 13.36
C GLY A 51 9.25 -7.93 11.87
N LYS A 52 8.11 -7.35 11.50
CA LYS A 52 7.91 -6.80 10.16
C LYS A 52 8.70 -5.52 10.02
N ALA A 53 9.19 -5.33 8.80
CA ALA A 53 10.05 -4.23 8.44
C ALA A 53 9.80 -3.87 6.98
N ILE A 54 10.12 -2.63 6.61
CA ILE A 54 9.94 -2.13 5.25
C ILE A 54 11.32 -1.87 4.65
N GLY A 55 11.59 -2.55 3.53
CA GLY A 55 12.74 -2.32 2.68
C GLY A 55 12.46 -1.35 1.55
N VAL A 56 13.52 -0.96 0.83
CA VAL A 56 13.40 -0.29 -0.47
C VAL A 56 14.38 -0.91 -1.46
N ALA A 57 13.84 -1.33 -2.60
CA ALA A 57 14.60 -1.81 -3.73
C ALA A 57 14.50 -0.82 -4.89
N VAL A 58 15.50 -0.78 -5.77
CA VAL A 58 15.57 0.16 -6.89
C VAL A 58 15.78 -0.56 -8.23
N SER A 59 15.19 -0.02 -9.29
CA SER A 59 15.41 -0.45 -10.66
C SER A 59 15.51 0.75 -11.62
N ASP A 60 16.19 0.54 -12.74
CA ASP A 60 16.23 1.50 -13.85
C ASP A 60 15.00 1.37 -14.77
N THR A 61 14.21 0.29 -14.65
CA THR A 61 12.99 0.09 -15.46
C THR A 61 11.79 -0.22 -14.56
N PRO A 62 10.54 0.07 -15.00
CA PRO A 62 9.35 -0.21 -14.20
C PRO A 62 9.13 -1.72 -13.99
N THR A 63 9.74 -2.55 -14.82
CA THR A 63 9.58 -4.02 -14.83
C THR A 63 10.74 -4.75 -14.16
N GLY A 64 11.63 -4.02 -13.50
CA GLY A 64 12.79 -4.61 -12.83
C GLY A 64 13.94 -4.98 -13.78
N PRO A 65 14.89 -5.81 -13.32
CA PRO A 65 14.93 -6.37 -11.96
C PRO A 65 15.14 -5.27 -10.91
N PHE A 66 14.53 -5.43 -9.75
CA PHE A 66 14.78 -4.58 -8.59
C PHE A 66 15.93 -5.18 -7.77
N LYS A 67 16.74 -4.31 -7.17
CA LYS A 67 17.85 -4.67 -6.28
C LYS A 67 17.73 -3.93 -4.97
N ASP A 68 18.17 -4.54 -3.87
CA ASP A 68 18.22 -3.87 -2.56
C ASP A 68 18.99 -2.54 -2.69
N ALA A 69 18.33 -1.43 -2.34
CA ALA A 69 18.90 -0.09 -2.50
C ALA A 69 19.66 0.37 -1.24
N ARG A 70 19.58 -0.38 -0.13
CA ARG A 70 20.16 0.01 1.17
C ARG A 70 21.05 -1.06 1.77
N GLY A 71 20.76 -2.34 1.51
CA GLY A 71 21.36 -3.46 2.22
C GLY A 71 20.82 -3.65 3.65
N SER A 72 19.78 -2.90 4.03
CA SER A 72 19.10 -2.93 5.33
C SER A 72 17.66 -2.42 5.23
N ALA A 73 16.82 -2.77 6.21
CA ALA A 73 15.46 -2.26 6.34
C ALA A 73 15.41 -0.74 6.54
N LEU A 74 14.55 -0.05 5.79
CA LEU A 74 14.27 1.39 5.92
C LEU A 74 13.53 1.72 7.20
N ILE A 75 12.56 0.87 7.56
CA ILE A 75 11.80 0.93 8.79
C ILE A 75 11.90 -0.45 9.45
N THR A 76 12.26 -0.49 10.73
CA THR A 76 12.22 -1.69 11.56
C THR A 76 11.15 -1.54 12.64
N ASN A 77 10.72 -2.66 13.23
CA ASN A 77 9.66 -2.68 14.23
C ASN A 77 10.00 -1.87 15.50
N GLU A 78 11.28 -1.70 15.81
CA GLU A 78 11.71 -0.91 16.98
C GLU A 78 11.56 0.61 16.78
N MET A 79 11.40 1.08 15.53
CA MET A 79 11.28 2.50 15.21
C MET A 79 9.91 3.09 15.58
N THR A 80 8.92 2.24 15.85
CA THR A 80 7.50 2.56 16.09
C THR A 80 7.02 1.88 17.39
N PRO A 81 7.63 2.19 18.55
CA PRO A 81 7.47 1.42 19.79
C PRO A 81 6.08 1.47 20.43
N LYS A 82 5.19 2.33 19.92
CA LYS A 82 3.78 2.30 20.31
C LYS A 82 3.13 0.99 19.86
N GLY A 83 3.59 0.46 18.73
CA GLY A 83 3.20 -0.84 18.25
C GLY A 83 3.68 -1.96 19.14
N GLN A 84 2.75 -2.77 19.62
CA GLN A 84 3.02 -3.83 20.57
C GLN A 84 3.18 -5.19 19.90
N HIS A 85 2.86 -5.27 18.61
CA HIS A 85 2.96 -6.50 17.84
C HIS A 85 4.11 -6.43 16.84
N SER A 86 4.72 -7.59 16.58
CA SER A 86 5.83 -7.73 15.63
C SER A 86 5.40 -7.67 14.16
N TRP A 87 4.15 -7.26 13.87
CA TRP A 87 3.57 -7.27 12.53
C TRP A 87 3.01 -5.92 12.08
N GLU A 88 3.31 -4.85 12.81
CA GLU A 88 2.68 -3.56 12.59
C GLU A 88 3.36 -2.74 11.49
N ASP A 89 4.68 -2.86 11.29
CA ASP A 89 5.40 -2.09 10.27
C ASP A 89 5.33 -2.74 8.88
N ILE A 90 4.14 -2.63 8.27
CA ILE A 90 3.79 -3.17 6.96
C ILE A 90 3.07 -2.14 6.08
N ASP A 91 2.73 -2.54 4.86
CA ASP A 91 1.87 -1.81 3.93
C ASP A 91 2.33 -0.36 3.63
N PRO A 92 3.55 -0.17 3.10
CA PRO A 92 4.02 1.16 2.72
C PRO A 92 3.18 1.77 1.60
N THR A 93 2.91 3.06 1.74
CA THR A 93 2.44 3.95 0.67
C THR A 93 3.30 5.20 0.60
N VAL A 94 3.59 5.66 -0.60
CA VAL A 94 4.57 6.69 -0.92
C VAL A 94 3.96 7.65 -1.92
N LEU A 95 4.11 8.94 -1.64
CA LEU A 95 3.59 10.03 -2.46
C LEU A 95 4.66 11.10 -2.58
N THR A 96 5.00 11.47 -3.81
CA THR A 96 5.72 12.72 -4.09
C THR A 96 4.71 13.84 -4.30
N ASP A 97 4.82 14.87 -3.47
CA ASP A 97 4.01 16.08 -3.54
C ASP A 97 4.53 17.06 -4.61
N THR A 98 3.74 18.07 -4.90
CA THR A 98 3.99 19.09 -5.94
C THR A 98 5.17 20.00 -5.66
N ASP A 99 5.57 20.15 -4.40
CA ASP A 99 6.80 20.85 -4.00
C ASP A 99 8.06 19.98 -4.17
N GLY A 100 7.89 18.72 -4.59
CA GLY A 100 8.96 17.74 -4.76
C GLY A 100 9.27 16.90 -3.52
N THR A 101 8.67 17.22 -2.37
CA THR A 101 8.78 16.44 -1.13
C THR A 101 8.18 15.05 -1.32
N THR A 102 8.86 14.01 -0.87
CA THR A 102 8.30 12.66 -0.84
C THR A 102 7.96 12.27 0.58
N TRP A 103 6.76 11.71 0.77
CA TRP A 103 6.28 11.14 2.02
C TRP A 103 6.12 9.63 1.89
N ILE A 104 6.40 8.91 2.98
CA ILE A 104 6.04 7.50 3.15
C ILE A 104 5.10 7.40 4.37
N ALA A 105 4.00 6.68 4.21
CA ALA A 105 3.11 6.28 5.30
C ALA A 105 2.98 4.75 5.32
N TRP A 106 2.71 4.18 6.48
CA TRP A 106 2.64 2.72 6.66
C TRP A 106 1.92 2.38 7.96
N GLY A 107 1.66 1.09 8.17
CA GLY A 107 1.32 0.57 9.49
C GLY A 107 0.06 -0.30 9.53
N ASN A 108 -0.02 -1.18 10.52
CA ASN A 108 -1.22 -1.90 10.93
C ASN A 108 -1.53 -1.52 12.40
N ARG A 109 -2.81 -1.33 12.73
CA ARG A 109 -3.40 -0.71 13.95
C ARG A 109 -3.08 0.76 14.12
N GLU A 110 -1.82 1.12 14.03
CA GLU A 110 -1.33 2.48 14.01
C GLU A 110 -0.93 2.86 12.58
N CYS A 111 -1.20 4.11 12.18
CA CYS A 111 -0.76 4.64 10.89
C CYS A 111 0.32 5.68 11.14
N TYR A 112 1.49 5.48 10.55
CA TYR A 112 2.63 6.39 10.67
C TYR A 112 2.91 7.08 9.34
N ILE A 113 3.57 8.24 9.40
CA ILE A 113 4.07 8.98 8.25
C ILE A 113 5.42 9.62 8.55
N ALA A 114 6.31 9.60 7.57
CA ALA A 114 7.60 10.28 7.61
C ALA A 114 7.91 10.87 6.24
N LYS A 115 8.75 11.91 6.22
CA LYS A 115 9.32 12.44 4.98
C LYS A 115 10.49 11.55 4.55
N LEU A 116 10.72 11.44 3.24
CA LEU A 116 11.89 10.81 2.65
C LEU A 116 12.87 11.88 2.15
N LYS A 117 14.17 11.59 2.30
CA LYS A 117 15.22 12.38 1.64
C LYS A 117 15.09 12.23 0.11
N PRO A 118 15.65 13.17 -0.69
CA PRO A 118 15.60 13.10 -2.15
C PRO A 118 16.18 11.83 -2.79
N ASN A 119 17.02 11.09 -2.06
CA ASN A 119 17.58 9.81 -2.51
C ASN A 119 16.60 8.63 -2.39
N MET A 120 15.42 8.84 -1.78
CA MET A 120 14.32 7.89 -1.61
C MET A 120 14.63 6.68 -0.73
N ILE A 121 15.80 6.67 -0.08
CA ILE A 121 16.30 5.53 0.72
C ILE A 121 16.63 5.92 2.17
N GLU A 122 16.24 7.11 2.61
CA GLU A 122 16.44 7.57 3.98
C GLU A 122 15.24 8.38 4.42
N LEU A 123 14.87 8.26 5.69
CA LEU A 123 13.90 9.17 6.31
C LEU A 123 14.54 10.56 6.51
N ASP A 124 13.71 11.59 6.40
CA ASP A 124 14.08 13.00 6.59
C ASP A 124 13.28 13.58 7.77
N GLY A 125 13.75 13.31 8.99
CA GLY A 125 13.14 13.79 10.23
C GLY A 125 12.28 12.74 10.95
N PRO A 126 11.39 13.17 11.86
CA PRO A 126 10.71 12.27 12.78
C PRO A 126 9.57 11.49 12.10
N ILE A 127 9.32 10.31 12.64
CA ILE A 127 8.10 9.53 12.39
C ILE A 127 6.96 10.17 13.16
N ARG A 128 5.81 10.37 12.50
CA ARG A 128 4.60 10.95 13.10
C ARG A 128 3.46 9.96 12.98
N GLU A 129 2.63 9.88 14.02
CA GLU A 129 1.40 9.09 13.97
C GLU A 129 0.26 9.93 13.35
N ILE A 130 -0.50 9.31 12.44
CA ILE A 130 -1.66 9.87 11.73
C ILE A 130 -2.86 8.91 11.74
N THR A 131 -2.92 7.99 12.71
CA THR A 131 -3.95 6.94 12.83
C THR A 131 -5.37 7.51 12.75
N PRO A 132 -6.14 7.22 11.68
CA PRO A 132 -7.52 7.65 11.59
C PRO A 132 -8.46 6.74 12.40
N PRO A 133 -9.71 7.16 12.66
CA PRO A 133 -10.71 6.31 13.31
C PRO A 133 -10.89 4.97 12.59
N PHE A 134 -11.01 3.89 13.38
CA PHE A 134 -11.29 2.53 12.90
C PHE A 134 -10.23 1.92 11.95
N TYR A 135 -9.05 2.53 11.87
CA TYR A 135 -7.92 2.02 11.08
C TYR A 135 -7.57 0.57 11.41
N VAL A 136 -7.24 -0.18 10.35
CA VAL A 136 -6.67 -1.52 10.39
C VAL A 136 -5.30 -1.52 9.74
N GLU A 137 -5.21 -1.33 8.41
CA GLU A 137 -3.97 -1.42 7.63
C GLU A 137 -4.16 -0.86 6.22
N GLY A 138 -3.21 -1.14 5.31
CA GLY A 138 -3.33 -0.84 3.88
C GLY A 138 -3.51 0.64 3.55
N PRO A 139 -2.72 1.57 4.11
CA PRO A 139 -2.85 2.98 3.77
C PRO A 139 -2.51 3.18 2.29
N TRP A 140 -3.24 4.09 1.63
CA TRP A 140 -2.94 4.51 0.27
C TRP A 140 -3.10 6.02 0.15
N LEU A 141 -1.97 6.69 -0.06
CA LEU A 141 -1.90 8.12 -0.27
C LEU A 141 -2.10 8.46 -1.74
N HIS A 142 -3.02 9.38 -2.03
CA HIS A 142 -3.08 10.02 -3.34
C HIS A 142 -3.54 11.47 -3.24
N ARG A 143 -3.21 12.24 -4.27
CA ARG A 143 -3.59 13.65 -4.40
C ARG A 143 -4.51 13.84 -5.60
N ARG A 144 -5.52 14.69 -5.45
CA ARG A 144 -6.38 15.14 -6.56
C ARG A 144 -6.72 16.61 -6.39
N GLY A 145 -6.27 17.45 -7.32
CA GLY A 145 -6.36 18.91 -7.15
C GLY A 145 -5.57 19.34 -5.92
N ASN A 146 -6.18 20.13 -5.03
CA ASN A 146 -5.55 20.58 -3.79
C ASN A 146 -5.85 19.66 -2.59
N LEU A 147 -6.51 18.52 -2.80
CA LEU A 147 -6.87 17.58 -1.75
C LEU A 147 -5.93 16.37 -1.73
N TYR A 148 -5.59 15.94 -0.51
CA TYR A 148 -4.88 14.71 -0.22
C TYR A 148 -5.86 13.73 0.41
N TYR A 149 -5.75 12.47 0.01
CA TYR A 149 -6.62 11.39 0.44
C TYR A 149 -5.75 10.30 1.03
N LEU A 150 -6.11 9.88 2.24
CA LEU A 150 -5.65 8.65 2.87
C LEU A 150 -6.83 7.67 2.84
N THR A 151 -6.75 6.67 1.97
CA THR A 151 -7.67 5.52 1.97
C THR A 151 -7.03 4.37 2.70
N TYR A 152 -7.80 3.59 3.47
CA TYR A 152 -7.29 2.55 4.34
C TYR A 152 -8.34 1.46 4.60
N ALA A 153 -7.91 0.25 4.94
CA ALA A 153 -8.80 -0.80 5.42
C ALA A 153 -9.32 -0.42 6.82
N SER A 154 -10.65 -0.39 6.97
CA SER A 154 -11.31 0.03 8.20
C SER A 154 -12.21 -1.09 8.73
N MET A 155 -12.28 -1.24 10.06
CA MET A 155 -13.32 -2.04 10.71
C MET A 155 -14.65 -1.28 10.73
N ASP A 156 -15.76 -2.02 10.75
CA ASP A 156 -17.07 -1.47 11.08
C ASP A 156 -17.03 -0.85 12.50
N PRO A 157 -17.48 0.40 12.69
CA PRO A 157 -17.62 1.02 14.01
C PRO A 157 -18.38 0.17 15.03
N ALA A 158 -19.41 -0.57 14.60
CA ALA A 158 -20.16 -1.48 15.46
C ALA A 158 -19.28 -2.64 15.96
N ALA A 159 -18.37 -3.13 15.11
CA ALA A 159 -17.42 -4.19 15.45
C ALA A 159 -16.36 -3.75 16.47
N LYS A 160 -15.83 -2.51 16.35
CA LYS A 160 -14.84 -1.98 17.31
C LYS A 160 -15.44 -1.64 18.68
N LEU A 161 -16.75 -1.39 18.78
CA LEU A 161 -17.44 -1.07 20.04
C LEU A 161 -18.09 -2.30 20.72
N GLY A 162 -17.76 -3.52 20.28
CA GLY A 162 -18.19 -4.76 20.95
C GLY A 162 -19.51 -5.35 20.44
N ALA A 163 -20.10 -4.83 19.35
CA ALA A 163 -21.09 -5.59 18.58
C ALA A 163 -20.36 -6.56 17.63
N LYS A 164 -21.05 -7.62 17.19
CA LYS A 164 -20.48 -8.72 16.38
C LYS A 164 -19.60 -8.20 15.20
N PRO A 165 -18.51 -8.91 14.84
CA PRO A 165 -17.62 -8.47 13.77
C PRO A 165 -18.38 -8.27 12.45
N GLY A 166 -18.41 -7.03 12.00
CA GLY A 166 -18.85 -6.60 10.67
C GLY A 166 -17.61 -6.31 9.82
N ASP A 167 -17.68 -6.73 8.57
CA ASP A 167 -16.58 -6.83 7.60
C ASP A 167 -15.75 -5.54 7.40
N GLU A 168 -14.50 -5.74 6.98
CA GLU A 168 -13.58 -4.68 6.55
C GLU A 168 -14.07 -3.98 5.27
N HIS A 169 -13.95 -2.65 5.20
CA HIS A 169 -14.36 -1.89 4.01
C HIS A 169 -13.25 -0.99 3.38
N VAL A 170 -12.92 -1.33 2.11
CA VAL A 170 -12.21 -0.66 0.97
C VAL A 170 -10.66 -0.52 1.02
N SER A 171 -9.81 -0.98 0.06
CA SER A 171 -9.91 -1.44 -1.35
C SER A 171 -9.44 -2.90 -1.55
N TYR A 172 -10.01 -3.62 -2.52
CA TYR A 172 -10.03 -5.09 -2.54
C TYR A 172 -9.27 -5.74 -3.70
N ALA A 173 -8.55 -6.82 -3.38
CA ALA A 173 -8.40 -7.96 -4.26
C ALA A 173 -9.67 -8.83 -4.12
N ALA A 174 -10.25 -9.31 -5.21
CA ALA A 174 -11.37 -10.24 -5.12
C ALA A 174 -10.88 -11.62 -4.69
N LEU A 175 -11.71 -12.32 -3.93
CA LEU A 175 -11.50 -13.72 -3.60
C LEU A 175 -12.01 -14.66 -4.70
N THR A 176 -12.26 -14.21 -5.93
CA THR A 176 -12.84 -15.06 -6.98
C THR A 176 -12.25 -14.70 -8.35
N ILE A 177 -11.90 -15.70 -9.16
CA ILE A 177 -11.57 -15.55 -10.59
C ILE A 177 -12.56 -16.39 -11.41
N GLY A 178 -13.49 -15.74 -12.11
CA GLY A 178 -14.52 -16.45 -12.88
C GLY A 178 -15.32 -17.42 -12.01
N ALA A 179 -15.38 -18.70 -12.40
CA ALA A 179 -16.07 -19.73 -11.62
C ALA A 179 -15.24 -20.30 -10.44
N GLN A 180 -13.97 -19.90 -10.28
CA GLN A 180 -13.12 -20.39 -9.19
C GLN A 180 -13.37 -19.58 -7.93
N LYS A 181 -13.98 -20.20 -6.92
CA LYS A 181 -14.02 -19.68 -5.55
C LYS A 181 -12.59 -19.62 -5.01
N GLY A 182 -12.13 -18.45 -4.62
CA GLY A 182 -10.92 -18.29 -3.84
C GLY A 182 -11.20 -18.47 -2.36
N ALA A 183 -10.15 -18.26 -1.57
CA ALA A 183 -10.11 -18.50 -0.14
C ALA A 183 -9.13 -17.53 0.52
N LEU A 184 -9.16 -17.44 1.85
CA LEU A 184 -8.11 -16.77 2.61
C LEU A 184 -6.73 -17.28 2.13
N GLY A 185 -5.83 -16.36 1.76
CA GLY A 185 -4.52 -16.68 1.19
C GLY A 185 -4.46 -16.90 -0.34
N ARG A 186 -5.59 -16.84 -1.06
CA ARG A 186 -5.66 -16.96 -2.54
C ARG A 186 -6.53 -15.85 -3.14
N ARG A 187 -5.91 -14.69 -3.35
CA ARG A 187 -6.55 -13.45 -3.83
C ARG A 187 -6.26 -13.21 -5.32
N ALA A 188 -7.11 -12.40 -5.96
CA ALA A 188 -6.96 -11.96 -7.34
C ALA A 188 -7.16 -10.45 -7.47
N VAL A 189 -6.32 -9.78 -8.25
CA VAL A 189 -6.44 -8.34 -8.50
C VAL A 189 -7.69 -8.06 -9.34
N THR A 190 -8.45 -7.04 -8.96
CA THR A 190 -9.57 -6.51 -9.75
C THR A 190 -9.45 -5.00 -9.91
N VAL A 191 -10.11 -4.43 -10.92
CA VAL A 191 -10.03 -3.00 -11.22
C VAL A 191 -11.41 -2.45 -11.51
N GLU A 192 -11.77 -1.40 -10.79
CA GLU A 192 -13.00 -0.65 -10.94
C GLU A 192 -12.75 0.85 -11.15
N ARG A 193 -13.81 1.57 -11.54
CA ARG A 193 -13.75 3.04 -11.67
C ARG A 193 -14.07 3.72 -10.35
N LEU A 194 -13.15 4.56 -9.89
CA LEU A 194 -13.38 5.51 -8.80
C LEU A 194 -13.92 6.83 -9.36
N TYR A 195 -14.92 7.40 -8.69
CA TYR A 195 -15.50 8.69 -9.04
C TYR A 195 -15.52 9.62 -7.84
N TYR A 196 -15.41 10.92 -8.10
CA TYR A 196 -15.48 11.97 -7.09
C TYR A 196 -16.70 12.85 -7.33
N ASN A 197 -17.28 13.35 -6.24
CA ASN A 197 -18.24 14.44 -6.25
C ASN A 197 -17.54 15.79 -6.53
N PRO A 198 -18.30 16.84 -6.90
CA PRO A 198 -17.75 18.18 -7.11
C PRO A 198 -17.04 18.76 -5.88
N ASP A 199 -17.49 18.41 -4.68
CA ASP A 199 -16.90 18.81 -3.40
C ASP A 199 -15.60 18.08 -3.02
N GLY A 200 -15.16 17.13 -3.85
CA GLY A 200 -13.97 16.32 -3.61
C GLY A 200 -14.20 15.02 -2.84
N THR A 201 -15.40 14.75 -2.31
CA THR A 201 -15.69 13.45 -1.68
C THR A 201 -15.68 12.31 -2.71
N MET A 202 -15.31 11.10 -2.27
CA MET A 202 -15.34 9.90 -3.12
C MET A 202 -16.73 9.28 -3.11
N LYS A 203 -17.20 8.87 -4.29
CA LYS A 203 -18.39 8.01 -4.40
C LYS A 203 -17.99 6.57 -4.04
N PRO A 204 -18.86 5.79 -3.36
CA PRO A 204 -18.63 4.37 -3.17
C PRO A 204 -18.33 3.66 -4.49
N VAL A 205 -17.32 2.79 -4.50
CA VAL A 205 -16.95 1.99 -5.66
C VAL A 205 -17.87 0.78 -5.72
N ALA A 206 -18.66 0.66 -6.79
CA ALA A 206 -19.43 -0.55 -7.05
C ALA A 206 -18.51 -1.64 -7.61
N GLN A 207 -18.49 -2.81 -6.99
CA GLN A 207 -17.79 -3.99 -7.51
C GLN A 207 -18.65 -4.67 -8.58
N THR A 208 -18.07 -4.99 -9.73
CA THR A 208 -18.79 -5.59 -10.86
C THR A 208 -17.97 -6.71 -11.50
N GLU A 209 -18.64 -7.67 -12.13
CA GLU A 209 -17.96 -8.68 -12.94
C GLU A 209 -17.29 -8.08 -14.18
N ALA A 210 -17.86 -6.99 -14.71
CA ALA A 210 -17.37 -6.34 -15.92
C ALA A 210 -16.12 -5.47 -15.68
N GLY A 211 -15.86 -5.06 -14.44
CA GLY A 211 -14.78 -4.13 -14.09
C GLY A 211 -14.77 -2.88 -14.96
N VAL A 212 -13.55 -2.43 -15.31
CA VAL A 212 -13.35 -1.30 -16.23
C VAL A 212 -13.77 -1.58 -17.68
N SER A 213 -14.19 -2.79 -18.04
CA SER A 213 -14.75 -3.08 -19.36
C SER A 213 -16.25 -2.74 -19.47
N GLY A 214 -16.96 -2.63 -18.34
CA GLY A 214 -18.36 -2.23 -18.29
C GLY A 214 -18.60 -0.75 -18.66
N PRO A 215 -19.86 -0.36 -18.93
CA PRO A 215 -20.23 1.00 -19.30
C PRO A 215 -19.86 2.01 -18.22
N GLN A 216 -19.38 3.19 -18.64
CA GLN A 216 -19.09 4.27 -17.71
C GLN A 216 -20.40 4.80 -17.13
N LEU A 217 -20.47 4.95 -15.81
CA LEU A 217 -21.61 5.61 -15.18
C LEU A 217 -21.70 7.03 -15.74
N LYS A 218 -22.84 7.35 -16.37
CA LYS A 218 -23.08 8.69 -16.91
C LYS A 218 -22.93 9.68 -15.77
N ARG A 219 -22.05 10.68 -15.94
CA ARG A 219 -22.01 11.84 -15.04
C ARG A 219 -23.40 12.48 -15.11
N LYS A 220 -24.25 12.28 -14.10
CA LYS A 220 -25.39 13.17 -13.88
C LYS A 220 -24.77 14.55 -13.63
N ARG A 221 -24.96 15.45 -14.60
CA ARG A 221 -24.63 16.86 -14.46
C ARG A 221 -25.52 17.46 -13.39
#